data_AF-G2LFP2-F1
#
_entry.id   AF-G2LFP2-F1
#
_cell.length_a   1.000
_cell.length_b   1.000
_cell.length_c   1.000
_cell.angle_alpha   90.00
_cell.angle_beta   90.00
_cell.angle_gamma   90.00
#
_symmetry.space_group_name_H-M   'P 1'
#
loop_
_entity.id
_entity.type
_entity.pdbx_description
1 polymer ?
#
loop_
_entity_poly.entity_id
_entity_poly.type
_entity_poly.pdbx_seq_one_letter_code
_entity_poly.pdbx_strand_id
1 'polypeptide(L)'
;MMNHKRLLILSCSQRKSHKEGLLPAIERYDGPLFRILRRYQKTQDTRNREAEPSLSTYILSAEFGLISAEYPIPYYDCCMTRHRAQMLHPVVMDKLKNLLTGGCRFQELFICLGQAYWPALEGWEAFVRRDMAVHVAWGAIGMRQSQLYEWLYGTPPSASAPSKSGQPSLRGMAVELSPQQIFEIARQGLRGSSRMTTFCHMWYIPVDGQRVAPKWLVSRLTGLPVSTFRTDDARRLLAQLGIEVRRA
;
A
#
# COMPACT_ATOMS: atom_id res chain seq x y z
N MET A 1 -20.84 22.64 0.49
CA MET A 1 -19.93 21.57 0.97
C MET A 1 -18.63 21.65 0.19
N MET A 2 -17.49 21.83 0.85
CA MET A 2 -16.20 21.79 0.17
C MET A 2 -15.88 20.32 -0.15
N ASN A 3 -16.01 19.97 -1.43
CA ASN A 3 -15.67 18.64 -1.92
C ASN A 3 -14.16 18.43 -1.70
N HIS A 4 -13.78 17.52 -0.81
CA HIS A 4 -12.38 17.29 -0.47
C HIS A 4 -11.69 16.65 -1.67
N LYS A 5 -10.75 17.36 -2.32
CA LYS A 5 -10.06 16.85 -3.50
C LYS A 5 -8.72 16.27 -3.11
N ARG A 6 -8.48 15.02 -3.45
CA ARG A 6 -7.23 14.31 -3.18
C ARG A 6 -6.49 14.04 -4.49
N LEU A 7 -5.16 14.16 -4.46
CA LEU A 7 -4.28 13.84 -5.58
C LEU A 7 -3.40 12.63 -5.23
N LEU A 8 -3.41 11.64 -6.10
CA LEU A 8 -2.54 10.47 -6.03
C LEU A 8 -1.55 10.47 -7.20
N ILE A 9 -0.25 10.33 -6.90
CA ILE A 9 0.80 10.12 -7.90
C ILE A 9 1.42 8.74 -7.67
N LEU A 10 1.32 7.86 -8.67
CA LEU A 10 1.92 6.52 -8.65
C LEU A 10 3.05 6.41 -9.67
N SER A 11 4.10 5.65 -9.37
CA SER A 11 5.03 5.20 -10.40
C SER A 11 4.38 4.16 -11.31
N CYS A 12 4.72 4.16 -12.60
CA CYS A 12 4.24 3.12 -13.51
C CYS A 12 4.70 1.71 -13.09
N SER A 13 3.98 0.68 -13.54
CA SER A 13 4.28 -0.72 -13.25
C SER A 13 5.09 -1.36 -14.37
N GLN A 14 6.09 -2.16 -13.99
CA GLN A 14 6.78 -3.03 -14.96
C GLN A 14 5.79 -4.00 -15.60
N ARG A 15 4.96 -4.66 -14.78
CA ARG A 15 3.87 -5.52 -15.24
C ARG A 15 2.78 -4.70 -15.92
N LYS A 16 2.45 -5.05 -17.16
CA LYS A 16 1.41 -4.41 -17.98
C LYS A 16 0.48 -5.45 -18.60
N SER A 17 -0.76 -5.07 -18.86
CA SER A 17 -1.73 -5.88 -19.60
C SER A 17 -1.30 -6.01 -21.07
N HIS A 18 -1.30 -7.25 -21.58
CA HIS A 18 -0.99 -7.58 -22.98
C HIS A 18 -2.19 -7.43 -23.93
N LYS A 19 -3.35 -6.99 -23.43
CA LYS A 19 -4.50 -6.69 -24.31
C LYS A 19 -4.09 -5.67 -25.38
N GLU A 20 -4.48 -5.94 -26.61
CA GLU A 20 -4.18 -5.09 -27.76
C GLU A 20 -4.89 -3.73 -27.69
N GLY A 21 -4.45 -2.80 -28.55
CA GLY A 21 -5.02 -1.45 -28.63
C GLY A 21 -4.54 -0.51 -27.52
N LEU A 22 -5.16 0.67 -27.45
CA LEU A 22 -4.92 1.65 -26.38
C LEU A 22 -5.79 1.30 -25.17
N LEU A 23 -5.22 1.39 -23.97
CA LEU A 23 -5.95 1.24 -22.72
C LEU A 23 -5.70 2.45 -21.83
N PRO A 24 -6.67 2.88 -21.00
CA PRO A 24 -6.40 3.81 -19.91
C PRO A 24 -5.17 3.35 -19.13
N ALA A 25 -4.28 4.26 -18.77
CA ALA A 25 -3.03 3.93 -18.08
C ALA A 25 -3.26 3.09 -16.82
N ILE A 26 -4.34 3.37 -16.08
CA ILE A 26 -4.77 2.58 -14.93
C ILE A 26 -5.16 1.13 -15.23
N GLU A 27 -5.62 0.84 -16.44
CA GLU A 27 -5.92 -0.51 -16.93
C GLU A 27 -4.71 -1.17 -17.57
N ARG A 28 -3.83 -0.39 -18.22
CA ARG A 28 -2.58 -0.89 -18.80
C ARG A 28 -1.65 -1.42 -17.72
N TYR A 29 -1.47 -0.69 -16.62
CA TYR A 29 -0.55 -1.10 -15.56
C TYR A 29 -1.19 -2.13 -14.62
N ASP A 30 -0.53 -3.27 -14.38
CA ASP A 30 -1.08 -4.36 -13.56
C ASP A 30 -0.22 -4.70 -12.33
N GLY A 31 0.44 -3.69 -11.77
CA GLY A 31 1.15 -3.80 -10.50
C GLY A 31 0.20 -3.89 -9.30
N PRO A 32 0.69 -4.33 -8.12
CA PRO A 32 -0.13 -4.46 -6.91
C PRO A 32 -0.82 -3.16 -6.48
N LEU A 33 -0.16 -2.01 -6.65
CA LEU A 33 -0.73 -0.68 -6.35
C LEU A 33 -1.93 -0.36 -7.26
N PHE A 34 -1.83 -0.69 -8.55
CA PHE A 34 -2.92 -0.46 -9.52
C PHE A 34 -4.12 -1.36 -9.26
N ARG A 35 -3.90 -2.58 -8.77
CA ARG A 35 -5.01 -3.47 -8.35
C ARG A 35 -5.79 -2.93 -7.16
N ILE A 36 -5.10 -2.29 -6.21
CA ILE A 36 -5.76 -1.60 -5.09
C ILE A 36 -6.56 -0.42 -5.61
N LEU A 37 -5.93 0.42 -6.42
CA LEU A 37 -6.57 1.62 -6.97
C LEU A 37 -7.84 1.29 -7.76
N ARG A 38 -7.78 0.32 -8.68
CA ARG A 38 -8.97 -0.11 -9.44
C ARG A 38 -10.08 -0.66 -8.54
N ARG A 39 -9.71 -1.41 -7.49
CA ARG A 39 -10.68 -1.90 -6.50
C ARG A 39 -11.33 -0.73 -5.75
N TYR A 40 -10.55 0.27 -5.37
CA TYR A 40 -11.04 1.46 -4.68
C TYR A 40 -12.03 2.25 -5.55
N GLN A 41 -11.65 2.56 -6.80
CA GLN A 41 -12.52 3.27 -7.74
C GLN A 41 -13.82 2.53 -8.01
N LYS A 42 -13.75 1.20 -8.23
CA LYS A 42 -14.96 0.39 -8.42
C LYS A 42 -15.92 0.47 -7.22
N THR A 43 -15.40 0.52 -5.98
CA THR A 43 -16.24 0.69 -4.78
C THR A 43 -16.85 2.09 -4.71
N GLN A 44 -16.11 3.12 -5.13
CA GLN A 44 -16.60 4.50 -5.15
C GLN A 44 -17.71 4.69 -6.19
N ASP A 45 -17.60 4.09 -7.38
CA ASP A 45 -18.66 4.19 -8.40
C ASP A 45 -19.98 3.53 -7.98
N THR A 46 -19.94 2.57 -7.05
CA THR A 46 -21.14 1.93 -6.49
C THR A 46 -21.77 2.68 -5.31
N ARG A 47 -21.08 3.68 -4.76
CA ARG A 47 -21.56 4.50 -3.63
C ARG A 47 -22.10 5.84 -4.15
N ASN A 48 -23.02 6.45 -3.42
CA ASN A 48 -23.54 7.77 -3.78
C ASN A 48 -22.38 8.78 -3.85
N ARG A 49 -22.14 9.32 -5.06
CA ARG A 49 -20.94 10.11 -5.43
C ARG A 49 -20.82 11.46 -4.70
N GLU A 50 -21.88 11.89 -4.03
CA GLU A 50 -22.01 13.24 -3.47
C GLU A 50 -21.31 13.44 -2.13
N ALA A 51 -20.98 12.35 -1.40
CA ALA A 51 -20.43 12.42 -0.05
C ALA A 51 -18.92 12.11 0.07
N GLU A 52 -18.29 11.57 -0.97
CA GLU A 52 -16.90 11.06 -0.91
C GLU A 52 -15.90 12.03 -1.56
N PRO A 53 -14.68 12.17 -0.99
CA PRO A 53 -13.63 13.01 -1.55
C PRO A 53 -13.26 12.60 -2.99
N SER A 54 -13.36 13.52 -3.95
CA SER A 54 -12.97 13.23 -5.34
C SER A 54 -11.47 12.95 -5.44
N LEU A 55 -11.10 11.79 -6.00
CA LEU A 55 -9.71 11.37 -6.18
C LEU A 55 -9.24 11.61 -7.62
N SER A 56 -8.26 12.49 -7.81
CA SER A 56 -7.51 12.60 -9.06
C SER A 56 -6.27 11.72 -9.00
N THR A 57 -6.05 10.88 -10.01
CA THR A 57 -4.86 10.02 -10.07
C THR A 57 -4.01 10.31 -11.29
N TYR A 58 -2.71 10.47 -11.05
CA TYR A 58 -1.67 10.61 -12.05
C TYR A 58 -0.61 9.51 -11.89
N ILE A 59 0.00 9.14 -13.02
CA ILE A 59 0.99 8.09 -13.10
C ILE A 59 2.26 8.69 -13.70
N LEU A 60 3.37 8.56 -12.99
CA LEU A 60 4.69 8.88 -13.50
C LEU A 60 5.23 7.68 -14.29
N SER A 61 5.17 7.80 -15.61
CA SER A 61 5.59 6.80 -16.59
C SER A 61 7.01 7.04 -17.08
N ALA A 62 7.77 5.94 -17.23
CA ALA A 62 9.07 5.97 -17.89
C ALA A 62 8.98 6.38 -19.37
N GLU A 63 7.84 6.13 -20.02
CA GLU A 63 7.65 6.44 -21.44
C GLU A 63 6.98 7.81 -21.61
N PHE A 64 5.89 8.04 -20.88
CA PHE A 64 4.97 9.15 -21.13
C PHE A 64 5.11 10.33 -20.15
N GLY A 65 6.07 10.28 -19.21
CA GLY A 65 6.17 11.27 -18.14
C GLY A 65 4.97 11.21 -17.19
N LEU A 66 4.52 12.36 -16.67
CA LEU A 66 3.38 12.42 -15.76
C LEU A 66 2.06 12.45 -16.55
N ILE A 67 1.24 11.41 -16.46
CA ILE A 67 -0.03 11.28 -17.20
C ILE A 67 -1.21 11.03 -16.27
N SER A 68 -2.42 11.40 -16.71
CA SER A 68 -3.65 11.02 -15.99
C SER A 68 -3.83 9.50 -16.00
N ALA A 69 -4.47 8.95 -14.97
CA ALA A 69 -4.87 7.55 -14.91
C ALA A 69 -5.73 7.11 -16.11
N GLU A 70 -6.52 8.03 -16.67
CA GLU A 70 -7.41 7.79 -17.80
C GLU A 70 -6.72 7.95 -19.16
N TYR A 71 -5.45 8.39 -19.18
CA TYR A 71 -4.74 8.64 -20.43
C TYR A 71 -4.54 7.33 -21.21
N PRO A 72 -5.04 7.20 -22.45
CA PRO A 72 -4.90 5.97 -23.23
C PRO A 72 -3.45 5.75 -23.66
N ILE A 73 -2.90 4.58 -23.35
CA ILE A 73 -1.53 4.20 -23.70
C ILE A 73 -1.47 2.82 -24.37
N PRO A 74 -0.56 2.65 -25.36
CA PRO A 74 -0.29 1.34 -25.96
C PRO A 74 0.44 0.44 -24.97
N TYR A 75 0.61 -0.83 -25.34
CA TYR A 75 1.61 -1.66 -24.70
C TYR A 75 3.02 -1.13 -25.02
N TYR A 76 3.90 -1.16 -24.04
CA TYR A 76 5.30 -0.77 -24.20
C TYR A 76 6.18 -1.44 -23.14
N ASP A 77 7.47 -1.61 -23.43
CA ASP A 77 8.45 -2.09 -22.45
C ASP A 77 9.59 -1.08 -22.28
N CYS A 78 9.40 -0.17 -21.32
CA CYS A 78 10.38 0.83 -20.93
C CYS A 78 10.42 0.88 -19.40
N CYS A 79 11.59 0.60 -18.84
CA CYS A 79 11.85 0.66 -17.41
C CYS A 79 12.38 2.04 -17.02
N MET A 80 11.94 2.55 -15.86
CA MET A 80 12.50 3.80 -15.35
C MET A 80 13.93 3.59 -14.86
N THR A 81 14.86 4.36 -15.40
CA THR A 81 16.24 4.49 -14.91
C THR A 81 16.47 5.88 -14.34
N ARG A 82 17.53 6.07 -13.55
CA ARG A 82 17.91 7.40 -13.03
C ARG A 82 18.08 8.43 -14.15
N HIS A 83 18.81 8.05 -15.21
CA HIS A 83 19.02 8.90 -16.38
C HIS A 83 17.69 9.24 -17.07
N ARG A 84 16.80 8.27 -17.26
CA ARG A 84 15.48 8.52 -17.85
C ARG A 84 14.64 9.46 -16.99
N ALA A 85 14.66 9.29 -15.67
CA ALA A 85 13.96 10.18 -14.76
C ALA A 85 14.48 11.63 -14.84
N GLN A 86 15.80 11.82 -14.94
CA GLN A 86 16.42 13.13 -15.14
C GLN A 86 16.03 13.76 -16.48
N MET A 87 15.99 12.99 -17.57
CA MET A 87 15.53 13.50 -18.87
C MET A 87 14.06 13.93 -18.83
N LEU A 88 13.22 13.20 -18.08
CA LEU A 88 11.80 13.52 -17.93
C LEU A 88 11.56 14.68 -16.94
N HIS A 89 12.54 15.06 -16.14
CA HIS A 89 12.38 16.01 -15.05
C HIS A 89 11.75 17.35 -15.48
N PRO A 90 12.23 18.05 -16.54
CA PRO A 90 11.66 19.35 -16.90
C PRO A 90 10.18 19.28 -17.26
N VAL A 91 9.79 18.28 -18.07
CA VAL A 91 8.41 18.12 -18.52
C VAL A 91 7.48 17.60 -17.42
N VAL A 92 8.00 16.77 -16.51
CA VAL A 92 7.27 16.27 -15.35
C VAL A 92 7.01 17.40 -14.36
N MET A 93 8.01 18.23 -14.07
CA MET A 93 7.89 19.33 -13.13
C MET A 93 6.96 20.43 -13.63
N ASP A 94 7.03 20.79 -14.91
CA ASP A 94 6.09 21.76 -15.49
C ASP A 94 4.64 21.26 -15.36
N LYS A 95 4.41 19.99 -15.68
CA LYS A 95 3.08 19.39 -15.56
C LYS A 95 2.61 19.28 -14.11
N LEU A 96 3.51 18.94 -13.18
CA LEU A 96 3.19 18.90 -11.76
C LEU A 96 2.88 20.29 -11.21
N LYS A 97 3.66 21.30 -11.58
CA LYS A 97 3.41 22.70 -11.23
C LYS A 97 2.01 23.11 -11.68
N ASN A 98 1.70 22.91 -12.96
CA ASN A 98 0.39 23.23 -13.53
C ASN A 98 -0.76 22.48 -12.82
N LEU A 99 -0.52 21.24 -12.39
CA LEU A 99 -1.50 20.46 -11.64
C LEU A 99 -1.75 21.00 -10.23
N LEU A 100 -0.69 21.41 -9.52
CA LEU A 100 -0.77 21.86 -8.12
C LEU A 100 -1.15 23.34 -7.97
N THR A 101 -0.77 24.18 -8.93
CA THR A 101 -1.04 25.63 -8.91
C THR A 101 -2.23 26.02 -9.79
N GLY A 102 -2.80 25.09 -10.55
CA GLY A 102 -3.97 25.33 -11.39
C GLY A 102 -5.27 25.57 -10.60
N GLY A 103 -6.39 25.70 -11.32
CA GLY A 103 -7.69 26.02 -10.72
C GLY A 103 -8.28 24.93 -9.80
N CYS A 104 -7.72 23.72 -9.80
CA CYS A 104 -8.16 22.64 -8.93
C CYS A 104 -7.37 22.66 -7.62
N ARG A 105 -8.07 22.88 -6.50
CA ARG A 105 -7.45 22.94 -5.18
C ARG A 105 -7.48 21.59 -4.48
N PHE A 106 -6.35 20.88 -4.50
CA PHE A 106 -6.15 19.66 -3.72
C PHE A 106 -5.90 19.98 -2.26
N GLN A 107 -6.43 19.12 -1.38
CA GLN A 107 -6.26 19.21 0.07
C GLN A 107 -5.27 18.16 0.57
N GLU A 108 -5.15 17.04 -0.15
CA GLU A 108 -4.17 16.01 0.15
C GLU A 108 -3.44 15.57 -1.12
N LEU A 109 -2.15 15.29 -0.96
CA LEU A 109 -1.27 14.73 -1.98
C LEU A 109 -0.63 13.45 -1.44
N PHE A 110 -0.79 12.34 -2.16
CA PHE A 110 -0.09 11.10 -1.89
C PHE A 110 0.87 10.75 -3.04
N ILE A 111 2.15 10.59 -2.75
CA ILE A 111 3.20 10.25 -3.73
C ILE A 111 3.75 8.87 -3.42
N CYS A 112 3.60 7.93 -4.36
CA CYS A 112 4.05 6.54 -4.21
C CYS A 112 4.96 6.13 -5.35
N LEU A 113 6.26 6.32 -5.15
CA LEU A 113 7.28 6.11 -6.17
C LEU A 113 8.32 5.06 -5.77
N GLY A 114 8.85 4.35 -6.78
CA GLY A 114 10.09 3.61 -6.65
C GLY A 114 11.31 4.54 -6.68
N GLN A 115 12.44 4.09 -6.13
CA GLN A 115 13.64 4.93 -5.97
C GLN A 115 14.11 5.59 -7.28
N ALA A 116 14.07 4.85 -8.39
CA ALA A 116 14.52 5.33 -9.70
C ALA A 116 13.69 6.50 -10.27
N TYR A 117 12.49 6.76 -9.73
CA TYR A 117 11.58 7.80 -10.22
C TYR A 117 11.80 9.16 -9.58
N TRP A 118 12.37 9.22 -8.38
CA TRP A 118 12.56 10.47 -7.64
C TRP A 118 13.30 11.58 -8.40
N PRO A 119 14.33 11.31 -9.21
CA PRO A 119 14.98 12.36 -10.00
C PRO A 119 14.04 13.11 -10.96
N ALA A 120 12.91 12.51 -11.35
CA ALA A 120 11.93 13.20 -12.20
C ALA A 120 11.09 14.22 -11.41
N LEU A 121 11.02 14.08 -10.08
CA LEU A 121 10.25 14.95 -9.19
C LEU A 121 11.10 15.86 -8.31
N GLU A 122 12.43 15.86 -8.42
CA GLU A 122 13.30 16.65 -7.54
C GLU A 122 12.86 18.12 -7.45
N GLY A 123 12.58 18.64 -6.25
CA GLY A 123 12.09 20.03 -6.06
C GLY A 123 10.57 20.22 -6.18
N TRP A 124 9.79 19.13 -6.27
CA TRP A 124 8.32 19.17 -6.24
C TRP A 124 7.73 19.88 -5.03
N GLU A 125 8.45 19.89 -3.90
CA GLU A 125 8.06 20.54 -2.65
C GLU A 125 7.81 22.04 -2.83
N ALA A 126 8.50 22.68 -3.78
CA ALA A 126 8.35 24.11 -4.06
C ALA A 126 6.95 24.49 -4.59
N PHE A 127 6.18 23.51 -5.09
CA PHE A 127 4.83 23.72 -5.64
C PHE A 127 3.72 23.36 -4.65
N VAL A 128 4.09 22.77 -3.51
CA VAL A 128 3.16 22.36 -2.47
C VAL A 128 2.74 23.56 -1.65
N ARG A 129 1.44 23.73 -1.49
CA ARG A 129 0.88 24.75 -0.61
C ARG A 129 1.01 24.33 0.85
N ARG A 130 1.21 25.29 1.75
CA ARG A 130 1.35 25.05 3.20
C ARG A 130 0.16 24.35 3.85
N ASP A 131 -1.03 24.51 3.26
CA ASP A 131 -2.29 23.96 3.76
C ASP A 131 -2.70 22.64 3.08
N MET A 132 -1.84 22.06 2.24
CA MET A 132 -2.05 20.75 1.64
C MET A 132 -1.35 19.69 2.49
N ALA A 133 -2.08 18.67 2.93
CA ALA A 133 -1.49 17.51 3.60
C ALA A 133 -0.71 16.67 2.57
N VAL A 134 0.52 16.29 2.90
CA VAL A 134 1.36 15.52 1.97
C VAL A 134 1.85 14.23 2.60
N HIS A 135 1.68 13.14 1.85
CA HIS A 135 2.05 11.78 2.21
C HIS A 135 2.96 11.21 1.13
N VAL A 136 4.26 11.13 1.42
CA VAL A 136 5.21 10.41 0.54
C VAL A 136 5.32 8.99 1.05
N ALA A 137 5.16 7.98 0.21
CA ALA A 137 5.25 6.58 0.60
C ALA A 137 6.70 6.06 0.59
N TRP A 138 7.08 5.27 1.60
CA TRP A 138 8.45 4.79 1.80
C TRP A 138 8.54 3.27 1.97
N GLY A 139 9.78 2.75 1.92
CA GLY A 139 10.08 1.34 2.16
C GLY A 139 9.90 0.42 0.95
N ALA A 140 9.85 -0.88 1.20
CA ALA A 140 9.65 -1.88 0.15
C ALA A 140 8.24 -1.79 -0.48
N ILE A 141 8.04 -2.44 -1.62
CA ILE A 141 6.76 -2.38 -2.36
C ILE A 141 5.54 -2.78 -1.51
N GLY A 142 5.69 -3.77 -0.62
CA GLY A 142 4.64 -4.18 0.30
C GLY A 142 4.26 -3.10 1.33
N MET A 143 5.24 -2.33 1.81
CA MET A 143 5.00 -1.23 2.75
C MET A 143 4.28 -0.07 2.06
N ARG A 144 4.75 0.31 0.87
CA ARG A 144 4.08 1.32 0.02
C ARG A 144 2.65 0.92 -0.32
N GLN A 145 2.43 -0.37 -0.58
CA GLN A 145 1.10 -0.93 -0.80
C GLN A 145 0.18 -0.75 0.41
N SER A 146 0.68 -1.02 1.62
CA SER A 146 -0.10 -0.81 2.85
C SER A 146 -0.40 0.66 3.11
N GLN A 147 0.57 1.55 2.92
CA GLN A 147 0.39 2.99 3.08
C GLN A 147 -0.64 3.54 2.09
N LEU A 148 -0.60 3.11 0.81
CA LEU A 148 -1.61 3.49 -0.18
C LEU A 148 -3.00 2.99 0.23
N TYR A 149 -3.11 1.76 0.74
CA TYR A 149 -4.38 1.22 1.19
C TYR A 149 -4.96 2.02 2.36
N GLU A 150 -4.15 2.31 3.38
CA GLU A 150 -4.54 3.12 4.55
C GLU A 150 -4.96 4.54 4.13
N TRP A 151 -4.27 5.16 3.18
CA TRP A 151 -4.64 6.48 2.69
C TRP A 151 -5.94 6.49 1.86
N LEU A 152 -6.18 5.45 1.06
CA LEU A 152 -7.40 5.36 0.24
C LEU A 152 -8.65 5.00 1.06
N TYR A 153 -8.54 4.04 1.97
CA TYR A 153 -9.67 3.46 2.71
C TYR A 153 -9.78 3.98 4.15
N GLY A 154 -8.81 4.78 4.62
CA GLY A 154 -8.64 5.10 6.04
C GLY A 154 -7.99 3.95 6.81
N THR A 155 -7.60 4.22 8.06
CA THR A 155 -7.20 3.18 8.99
C THR A 155 -8.41 2.28 9.23
N PRO A 156 -8.35 0.95 8.98
CA PRO A 156 -9.39 0.08 9.47
C PRO A 156 -9.48 0.30 10.99
N PRO A 157 -10.69 0.41 11.58
CA PRO A 157 -10.83 0.55 13.02
C PRO A 157 -9.95 -0.51 13.69
N SER A 158 -9.18 -0.09 14.70
CA SER A 158 -8.51 -1.02 15.63
C SER A 158 -9.46 -2.17 15.84
N ALA A 159 -9.06 -3.39 15.46
CA ALA A 159 -9.93 -4.55 15.57
C ALA A 159 -10.46 -4.56 17.00
N SER A 160 -11.71 -4.14 17.18
CA SER A 160 -12.41 -4.21 18.44
C SER A 160 -12.31 -5.67 18.84
N ALA A 161 -11.86 -5.91 20.08
CA ALA A 161 -11.67 -7.25 20.62
C ALA A 161 -12.82 -8.16 20.14
N PRO A 162 -12.52 -9.31 19.51
CA PRO A 162 -13.56 -10.13 18.94
C PRO A 162 -14.55 -10.56 20.03
N SER A 163 -15.84 -10.40 19.75
CA SER A 163 -16.90 -11.06 20.50
C SER A 163 -16.62 -12.57 20.51
N LYS A 164 -16.69 -13.18 21.70
CA LYS A 164 -16.38 -14.59 21.99
C LYS A 164 -17.34 -15.59 21.34
N SER A 165 -17.49 -15.60 20.02
CA SER A 165 -18.37 -16.56 19.33
C SER A 165 -17.74 -17.06 18.03
N GLY A 166 -16.97 -18.15 18.16
CA GLY A 166 -16.36 -18.91 17.08
C GLY A 166 -14.98 -19.44 17.47
N GLN A 167 -14.71 -20.73 17.22
CA GLN A 167 -13.36 -21.29 17.37
C GLN A 167 -12.39 -20.50 16.47
N PRO A 168 -11.25 -19.98 17.01
CA PRO A 168 -10.26 -19.27 16.21
C PRO A 168 -9.76 -20.20 15.11
N SER A 169 -10.01 -19.85 13.86
CA SER A 169 -9.59 -20.68 12.74
C SER A 169 -9.03 -19.85 11.59
N LEU A 170 -8.04 -20.42 10.89
CA LEU A 170 -7.47 -19.85 9.68
C LEU A 170 -7.51 -20.91 8.59
N ARG A 171 -8.23 -20.61 7.50
CA ARG A 171 -8.44 -21.54 6.37
C ARG A 171 -8.98 -22.91 6.81
N GLY A 172 -9.91 -22.93 7.76
CA GLY A 172 -10.54 -24.15 8.25
C GLY A 172 -9.74 -24.93 9.30
N MET A 173 -8.51 -24.48 9.65
CA MET A 173 -7.77 -25.07 10.76
C MET A 173 -8.06 -24.32 12.05
N ALA A 174 -8.72 -25.00 12.98
CA ALA A 174 -8.92 -24.49 14.33
C ALA A 174 -7.59 -24.46 15.09
N VAL A 175 -7.35 -23.39 15.82
CA VAL A 175 -6.18 -23.22 16.69
C VAL A 175 -6.68 -23.14 18.12
N GLU A 176 -6.49 -24.21 18.88
CA GLU A 176 -6.89 -24.33 20.29
C GLU A 176 -5.67 -24.20 21.21
N LEU A 177 -4.94 -23.09 21.07
CA LEU A 177 -3.76 -22.82 21.89
C LEU A 177 -4.04 -21.65 22.83
N SER A 178 -3.66 -21.82 24.10
CA SER A 178 -3.70 -20.72 25.06
C SER A 178 -2.63 -19.68 24.73
N PRO A 179 -2.79 -18.42 25.18
CA PRO A 179 -1.76 -17.40 25.02
C PRO A 179 -0.39 -17.85 25.51
N GLN A 180 -0.33 -18.57 26.63
CA GLN A 180 0.92 -19.08 27.19
C GLN A 180 1.61 -20.09 26.25
N GLN A 181 0.85 -21.01 25.67
CA GLN A 181 1.37 -21.98 24.69
C GLN A 181 1.86 -21.28 23.41
N ILE A 182 1.15 -20.25 22.96
CA ILE A 182 1.54 -19.45 21.79
C ILE A 182 2.88 -18.73 22.03
N PHE A 183 3.05 -18.10 23.20
CA PHE A 183 4.32 -17.48 23.56
C PHE A 183 5.45 -18.50 23.69
N GLU A 184 5.17 -19.72 24.17
CA GLU A 184 6.16 -20.78 24.25
C GLU A 184 6.62 -21.24 22.85
N ILE A 185 5.69 -21.42 21.91
CA ILE A 185 6.01 -21.70 20.50
C ILE A 185 6.84 -20.57 19.89
N ALA A 186 6.50 -19.31 20.20
CA ALA A 186 7.29 -18.16 19.75
C ALA A 186 8.72 -18.23 20.28
N ARG A 187 8.92 -18.49 21.58
CA ARG A 187 10.25 -18.64 22.21
C ARG A 187 11.06 -19.77 21.59
N GLN A 188 10.46 -20.94 21.41
CA GLN A 188 11.12 -22.09 20.80
C GLN A 188 11.56 -21.79 19.36
N GLY A 189 10.71 -21.12 18.58
CA GLY A 189 11.04 -20.70 17.22
C GLY A 189 12.16 -19.67 17.15
N LEU A 190 12.27 -18.79 18.15
CA LEU A 190 13.34 -17.78 18.23
C LEU A 190 14.71 -18.40 18.55
N ARG A 191 14.76 -19.53 19.28
CA ARG A 191 16.03 -20.21 19.63
C ARG A 191 16.75 -20.86 18.45
N GLY A 192 16.09 -21.00 17.28
CA GLY A 192 16.66 -21.66 16.09
C GLY A 192 16.52 -20.89 14.76
N SER A 193 16.03 -19.65 14.76
CA SER A 193 15.77 -18.89 13.52
C SER A 193 16.75 -17.72 13.33
N SER A 194 17.26 -17.52 12.11
CA SER A 194 18.08 -16.35 11.76
C SER A 194 17.28 -15.04 11.92
N ARG A 195 17.92 -14.01 12.52
CA ARG A 195 17.35 -12.68 12.84
C ARG A 195 16.57 -12.02 11.69
N MET A 196 16.83 -12.38 10.43
CA MET A 196 16.14 -11.84 9.24
C MET A 196 14.66 -12.23 9.13
N THR A 197 14.21 -13.33 9.73
CA THR A 197 12.81 -13.81 9.65
C THR A 197 11.86 -13.17 10.66
N THR A 198 12.42 -12.39 11.60
CA THR A 198 11.74 -11.83 12.77
C THR A 198 11.31 -10.38 12.55
N PHE A 199 11.87 -9.68 11.55
CA PHE A 199 11.56 -8.28 11.30
C PHE A 199 10.28 -8.09 10.48
N CYS A 200 9.23 -7.60 11.15
CA CYS A 200 8.13 -6.91 10.49
C CYS A 200 8.19 -5.42 10.83
N HIS A 201 8.34 -4.58 9.81
CA HIS A 201 8.54 -3.14 9.94
C HIS A 201 7.25 -2.33 10.22
N MET A 202 6.10 -2.99 10.42
CA MET A 202 4.83 -2.31 10.66
C MET A 202 4.01 -2.90 11.81
N TRP A 203 4.02 -4.22 12.00
CA TRP A 203 3.24 -4.89 13.04
C TRP A 203 4.10 -5.95 13.70
N TYR A 204 4.13 -5.99 15.03
CA TYR A 204 4.93 -6.94 15.77
C TYR A 204 4.22 -7.41 17.03
N ILE A 205 4.63 -8.58 17.50
CA ILE A 205 4.23 -9.14 18.78
C ILE A 205 5.47 -9.04 19.67
N PRO A 206 5.39 -8.35 20.82
CA PRO A 206 6.50 -8.35 21.77
C PRO A 206 6.60 -9.72 22.44
N VAL A 207 7.73 -10.41 22.25
CA VAL A 207 8.04 -11.69 22.90
C VAL A 207 9.40 -11.56 23.56
N ASP A 208 9.43 -11.52 24.90
CA ASP A 208 10.66 -11.43 25.70
C ASP A 208 11.65 -10.35 25.22
N GLY A 209 11.11 -9.15 24.91
CA GLY A 209 11.91 -8.01 24.41
C GLY A 209 12.24 -8.04 22.92
N GLN A 210 11.85 -9.08 22.18
CA GLN A 210 12.03 -9.20 20.74
C GLN A 210 10.73 -8.87 19.97
N ARG A 211 10.87 -8.30 18.77
CA ARG A 211 9.76 -8.03 17.86
C ARG A 211 9.54 -9.23 16.96
N VAL A 212 8.38 -9.88 17.05
CA VAL A 212 8.03 -11.04 16.21
C VAL A 212 7.01 -10.67 15.15
N ALA A 213 7.27 -11.04 13.90
CA ALA A 213 6.34 -10.82 12.79
C ALA A 213 5.05 -11.65 12.96
N PRO A 214 3.85 -11.05 12.88
CA PRO A 214 2.57 -11.76 13.04
C PRO A 214 2.40 -12.95 12.10
N LYS A 215 2.82 -12.79 10.83
CA LYS A 215 2.72 -13.87 9.85
C LYS A 215 3.64 -15.04 10.16
N TRP A 216 4.82 -14.77 10.69
CA TRP A 216 5.77 -15.83 11.07
C TRP A 216 5.19 -16.66 12.22
N LEU A 217 4.64 -16.00 13.25
CA LEU A 217 4.06 -16.73 14.38
C LEU A 217 2.86 -17.58 13.93
N VAL A 218 1.96 -17.00 13.15
CA VAL A 218 0.80 -17.75 12.63
C VAL A 218 1.21 -18.91 11.73
N SER A 219 2.27 -18.78 10.94
CA SER A 219 2.82 -19.88 10.15
C SER A 219 3.32 -21.03 11.05
N ARG A 220 3.91 -20.73 12.21
CA ARG A 220 4.32 -21.74 13.21
C ARG A 220 3.13 -22.39 13.90
N LEU A 221 2.11 -21.61 14.25
CA LEU A 221 0.91 -22.13 14.92
C LEU A 221 0.08 -23.05 14.01
N THR A 222 0.08 -22.77 12.71
CA THR A 222 -0.79 -23.44 11.73
C THR A 222 -0.05 -24.43 10.83
N GLY A 223 1.29 -24.39 10.77
CA GLY A 223 2.07 -25.11 9.78
C GLY A 223 1.93 -24.58 8.34
N LEU A 224 1.09 -23.57 8.11
CA LEU A 224 0.89 -22.99 6.79
C LEU A 224 2.08 -22.12 6.38
N PRO A 225 2.56 -22.20 5.13
CA PRO A 225 3.58 -21.27 4.64
C PRO A 225 3.09 -19.82 4.71
N VAL A 226 3.97 -18.88 5.09
CA VAL A 226 3.63 -17.44 5.19
C VAL A 226 3.06 -16.83 3.89
N SER A 227 3.28 -17.44 2.73
CA SER A 227 2.70 -17.01 1.44
C SER A 227 1.19 -17.26 1.34
N THR A 228 0.65 -18.17 2.14
CA THR A 228 -0.74 -18.64 2.01
C THR A 228 -1.77 -17.73 2.67
N PHE A 229 -1.39 -16.78 3.52
CA PHE A 229 -2.35 -15.89 4.18
C PHE A 229 -1.82 -14.46 4.27
N ARG A 230 -2.72 -13.49 4.44
CA ARG A 230 -2.38 -12.07 4.50
C ARG A 230 -2.01 -11.67 5.94
N THR A 231 -1.34 -10.54 6.11
CA THR A 231 -1.00 -10.02 7.45
C THR A 231 -2.24 -9.73 8.28
N ASP A 232 -3.33 -9.31 7.64
CA ASP A 232 -4.61 -9.06 8.32
C ASP A 232 -5.29 -10.34 8.79
N ASP A 233 -5.09 -11.44 8.09
CA ASP A 233 -5.62 -12.76 8.51
C ASP A 233 -4.84 -13.24 9.73
N ALA A 234 -3.51 -13.07 9.72
CA ALA A 234 -2.67 -13.38 10.87
C ALA A 234 -3.03 -12.52 12.10
N ARG A 235 -3.21 -11.21 11.93
CA ARG A 235 -3.62 -10.29 13.00
C ARG A 235 -4.97 -10.66 13.59
N ARG A 236 -5.97 -10.99 12.75
CA ARG A 236 -7.31 -11.37 13.22
C ARG A 236 -7.27 -12.66 14.03
N LEU A 237 -6.55 -13.68 13.55
CA LEU A 237 -6.38 -14.93 14.28
C LEU A 237 -5.72 -14.69 15.65
N LEU A 238 -4.62 -13.93 15.67
CA LEU A 238 -3.90 -13.63 16.91
C LEU A 238 -4.76 -12.84 17.91
N ALA A 239 -5.55 -11.87 17.44
CA ALA A 239 -6.50 -11.14 18.28
C ALA A 239 -7.59 -12.07 18.85
N GLN A 240 -8.10 -13.02 18.07
CA GLN A 240 -9.04 -14.05 18.55
C GLN A 240 -8.41 -14.98 19.59
N LEU A 241 -7.11 -15.22 19.50
CA LEU A 241 -6.32 -15.99 20.47
C LEU A 241 -5.85 -15.15 21.68
N GLY A 242 -6.30 -13.89 21.79
CA GLY A 242 -5.93 -13.01 22.90
C GLY A 242 -4.48 -12.48 22.86
N ILE A 243 -3.82 -12.53 21.71
CA ILE A 243 -2.46 -12.02 21.52
C ILE A 243 -2.51 -10.59 21.01
N GLU A 244 -1.88 -9.69 21.76
CA GLU A 244 -1.74 -8.28 21.39
C GLU A 244 -0.73 -8.12 20.23
N VAL A 245 -1.16 -7.50 19.13
CA VAL A 245 -0.29 -7.14 18.01
C VAL A 245 -0.10 -5.63 17.98
N ARG A 246 1.14 -5.18 18.15
CA ARG A 246 1.52 -3.76 18.22
C ARG A 246 1.98 -3.22 16.88
N ARG A 247 1.81 -1.91 16.68
CA ARG A 247 2.33 -1.18 15.51
C ARG A 247 3.76 -0.72 15.79
N ALA A 248 4.66 -0.89 14.80
CA ALA A 248 6.08 -0.58 14.88
C ALA A 248 6.38 0.93 14.93
#